data_AF-A0A2S6QU53-F1
#
_entry.id   AF-A0A2S6QU53-F1
#
_cell.length_a   1.000
_cell.length_b   1.000
_cell.length_c   1.000
_cell.angle_alpha   90.00
_cell.angle_beta   90.00
_cell.angle_gamma   90.00
#
_symmetry.space_group_name_H-M   'P 1'
#
loop_
_entity.id
_entity.type
_entity.pdbx_description
1 polymer ?
#
loop_
_entity_poly.entity_id
_entity_poly.type
_entity_poly.pdbx_seq_one_letter_code
_entity_poly.pdbx_strand_id
1 'polypeptide(L)'
;QMLSLHKPQTLRQTVLKKLSIDSVHHVETVVGTYVVCFTSPSSDHSIREMLRMPGIFGAIGPDGTSDEAVGSAICRLVVGEAEIFSVGVPPERRQLGWGGN
;
A
#
# COMPACT_ATOMS: atom_id res chain seq x y z
N GLN A 1 -42.92 -8.68 -20.01
CA GLN A 1 -41.58 -9.10 -19.53
C GLN A 1 -40.67 -7.90 -19.61
N MET A 2 -40.27 -7.34 -18.46
CA MET A 2 -39.49 -6.11 -18.36
C MET A 2 -38.10 -6.49 -17.82
N LEU A 3 -37.07 -6.32 -18.64
CA LEU A 3 -35.68 -6.64 -18.27
C LEU A 3 -35.19 -5.64 -17.22
N SER A 4 -34.86 -6.15 -16.04
CA SER A 4 -34.27 -5.38 -14.95
C SER A 4 -32.81 -5.07 -15.29
N LEU A 5 -32.55 -3.82 -15.68
CA LEU A 5 -31.21 -3.25 -15.86
C LEU A 5 -30.49 -3.23 -14.51
N HIS A 6 -29.56 -4.16 -14.31
CA HIS A 6 -28.60 -4.10 -13.21
C HIS A 6 -27.73 -2.85 -13.37
N LYS A 7 -27.83 -1.94 -12.41
CA LYS A 7 -27.03 -0.72 -12.31
C LYS A 7 -25.56 -1.13 -12.09
N PRO A 8 -24.59 -0.63 -12.88
CA PRO A 8 -23.18 -0.90 -12.62
C PRO A 8 -22.81 -0.27 -11.27
N GLN A 9 -22.32 -1.11 -10.36
CA GLN A 9 -21.78 -0.66 -9.08
C GLN A 9 -20.58 0.25 -9.37
N THR A 10 -20.72 1.52 -8.99
CA THR A 10 -19.65 2.51 -9.08
C THR A 10 -18.48 2.03 -8.22
N LEU A 11 -17.40 1.60 -8.87
CA LEU A 11 -16.11 1.35 -8.23
C LEU A 11 -15.76 2.60 -7.43
N ARG A 12 -15.79 2.51 -6.09
CA ARG A 12 -15.19 3.52 -5.23
C ARG A 12 -13.71 3.53 -5.57
N GLN A 13 -13.31 4.47 -6.40
CA GLN A 13 -11.90 4.81 -6.58
C GLN A 13 -11.43 5.35 -5.23
N THR A 14 -10.88 4.46 -4.41
CA THR A 14 -10.06 4.86 -3.28
C THR A 14 -8.92 5.66 -3.87
N VAL A 15 -9.03 6.98 -3.77
CA VAL A 15 -8.01 7.91 -4.24
C VAL A 15 -6.72 7.52 -3.52
N LEU A 16 -5.80 6.86 -4.24
CA LEU A 16 -4.44 6.64 -3.80
C LEU A 16 -3.85 8.04 -3.61
N LYS A 17 -3.80 8.52 -2.37
CA LYS A 17 -3.06 9.73 -2.06
C LYS A 17 -1.62 9.44 -2.47
N LYS A 18 -1.13 10.18 -3.46
CA LYS A 18 0.29 10.19 -3.81
C LYS A 18 1.02 10.78 -2.61
N LEU A 19 1.60 9.94 -1.77
CA LEU A 19 2.32 10.37 -0.58
C LEU A 19 3.68 10.89 -1.05
N SER A 20 3.96 12.17 -0.81
CA SER A 20 5.31 12.70 -1.02
C SER A 20 6.26 12.08 0.00
N ILE A 21 7.47 11.78 -0.44
CA ILE A 21 8.54 11.21 0.39
C ILE A 21 9.02 12.15 1.49
N ASP A 22 8.66 13.43 1.37
CA ASP A 22 8.95 14.47 2.37
C ASP A 22 8.13 14.28 3.67
N SER A 23 7.10 13.42 3.64
CA SER A 23 6.35 13.07 4.84
C SER A 23 7.07 11.97 5.62
N VAL A 24 7.92 12.38 6.56
CA VAL A 24 8.63 11.48 7.49
C VAL A 24 7.67 10.47 8.12
N HIS A 25 6.49 10.92 8.54
CA HIS A 25 5.47 10.06 9.13
C HIS A 25 5.07 8.87 8.23
N HIS A 26 4.87 9.08 6.93
CA HIS A 26 4.49 8.01 6.02
C HIS A 26 5.63 7.01 5.79
N VAL A 27 6.87 7.49 5.76
CA VAL A 27 8.05 6.62 5.65
C VAL A 27 8.13 5.71 6.89
N GLU A 28 7.93 6.26 8.09
CA GLU A 28 7.87 5.46 9.32
C GLU A 28 6.76 4.42 9.27
N THR A 29 5.56 4.79 8.79
CA THR A 29 4.45 3.87 8.66
C THR A 29 4.79 2.69 7.73
N VAL A 30 5.36 2.96 6.55
CA VAL A 30 5.76 1.90 5.61
C VAL A 30 6.84 0.99 6.20
N VAL A 31 7.87 1.56 6.83
CA VAL A 31 8.94 0.80 7.48
C VAL A 31 8.39 -0.07 8.59
N GLY A 32 7.57 0.49 9.49
CA GLY A 32 6.95 -0.23 10.59
C GLY A 32 6.06 -1.38 10.10
N THR A 33 5.20 -1.12 9.10
CA THR A 33 4.36 -2.17 8.51
C THR A 33 5.22 -3.28 7.86
N TYR A 34 6.28 -2.91 7.14
CA TYR A 34 7.19 -3.85 6.51
C TYR A 34 7.83 -4.80 7.54
N VAL A 35 8.36 -4.27 8.64
CA VAL A 35 8.99 -5.07 9.70
C VAL A 35 8.04 -6.12 10.29
N VAL A 36 6.77 -5.76 10.50
CA VAL A 36 5.76 -6.68 11.05
C VAL A 36 5.34 -7.75 10.03
N CYS A 37 5.45 -7.47 8.73
CA CYS A 37 4.95 -8.36 7.68
C CYS A 37 5.95 -9.44 7.23
N PHE A 38 7.26 -9.26 7.44
CA PHE A 38 8.30 -10.13 6.90
C PHE A 38 9.22 -10.71 7.99
N THR A 39 9.50 -12.01 7.94
CA THR A 39 10.24 -12.77 8.97
C THR A 39 11.74 -12.43 9.05
N SER A 40 12.30 -11.97 7.94
CA SER A 40 13.68 -11.48 7.82
C SER A 40 13.66 -10.14 7.07
N PRO A 41 13.18 -9.06 7.70
CA PRO A 41 13.00 -7.81 7.00
C PRO A 41 14.37 -7.25 6.61
N SER A 42 14.44 -6.65 5.41
CA SER A 42 15.51 -5.70 5.10
C SER A 42 15.59 -4.64 6.19
N SER A 43 16.79 -4.13 6.48
CA SER A 43 16.95 -3.12 7.53
C SER A 43 16.11 -1.88 7.23
N ASP A 44 15.63 -1.20 8.29
CA ASP A 44 14.90 0.07 8.18
C ASP A 44 15.65 1.08 7.30
N HIS A 45 16.98 1.12 7.43
CA HIS A 45 17.84 1.98 6.61
C HIS A 45 17.72 1.64 5.13
N SER A 46 17.77 0.36 4.76
CA SER A 46 17.64 -0.09 3.36
C SER A 46 16.29 0.28 2.75
N ILE A 47 15.19 0.17 3.51
CA ILE A 47 13.86 0.54 3.03
C ILE A 47 13.75 2.05 2.82
N ARG A 48 14.31 2.86 3.73
CA ARG A 48 14.34 4.32 3.61
C ARG A 48 15.15 4.79 2.40
N GLU A 49 16.33 4.21 2.19
CA GLU A 49 17.15 4.51 1.02
C GLU A 49 16.45 4.08 -0.28
N MET A 50 15.81 2.91 -0.29
CA MET A 50 15.04 2.45 -1.44
C MET A 50 13.92 3.44 -1.80
N LEU A 51 13.16 3.90 -0.81
CA LEU A 51 12.11 4.88 -1.03
C LEU A 51 12.67 6.16 -1.69
N ARG A 52 13.86 6.63 -1.29
CA ARG A 52 14.51 7.81 -1.90
C ARG A 52 14.93 7.64 -3.36
N MET A 53 14.95 6.42 -3.89
CA MET A 53 15.36 6.18 -5.28
C MET A 53 14.30 6.69 -6.27
N PRO A 54 14.70 7.29 -7.41
CA PRO A 54 13.77 7.76 -8.42
C PRO A 54 12.84 6.64 -8.93
N GLY A 55 11.54 6.96 -9.00
CA GLY A 55 10.51 6.04 -9.47
C GLY A 55 10.02 5.05 -8.41
N ILE A 56 10.62 5.01 -7.21
CA ILE A 56 10.11 4.23 -6.08
C ILE A 56 9.02 5.01 -5.36
N PHE A 57 7.97 4.32 -4.93
CA PHE A 57 6.94 4.89 -4.08
C PHE A 57 6.37 3.84 -3.13
N GLY A 58 5.87 4.31 -1.99
CA GLY A 58 5.10 3.51 -1.04
C GLY A 58 3.62 3.84 -1.14
N ALA A 59 2.78 2.81 -1.02
CA ALA A 59 1.34 2.94 -0.80
C ALA A 59 1.00 2.43 0.59
N ILE A 60 0.11 3.13 1.29
CA ILE A 60 -0.38 2.76 2.62
C ILE A 60 -1.88 2.50 2.50
N GLY A 61 -2.34 1.35 3.01
CA GLY A 61 -3.76 1.07 3.20
C GLY A 61 -4.25 1.78 4.47
N PRO A 62 -5.26 2.66 4.40
CA PRO A 62 -5.81 3.32 5.58
C PRO A 62 -6.85 2.44 6.31
N ASP A 63 -6.88 2.47 7.66
CA ASP A 63 -7.91 1.78 8.47
C ASP A 63 -9.28 2.53 8.49
N GLY A 64 -9.41 3.64 7.76
CA GLY A 64 -10.64 4.42 7.61
C GLY A 64 -11.19 5.08 8.88
N THR A 65 -10.72 4.65 10.05
CA THR A 65 -11.18 5.04 11.39
C THR A 65 -10.03 5.44 12.32
N SER A 66 -8.79 5.06 11.98
CA SER A 66 -7.56 5.44 12.66
C SER A 66 -6.50 5.87 11.65
N ASP A 67 -5.46 6.55 12.12
CA ASP A 67 -4.24 6.83 11.35
C ASP A 67 -3.32 5.59 11.24
N GLU A 68 -3.76 4.42 11.71
CA GLU A 68 -3.02 3.18 11.56
C GLU A 68 -3.08 2.67 10.11
N ALA A 69 -1.96 2.12 9.65
CA ALA A 69 -1.91 1.42 8.38
C ALA A 69 -2.41 -0.01 8.52
N VAL A 70 -3.37 -0.39 7.68
CA VAL A 70 -3.82 -1.78 7.56
C VAL A 70 -2.91 -2.60 6.63
N GLY A 71 -1.98 -1.96 5.95
CA GLY A 71 -1.01 -2.59 5.07
C GLY A 71 -0.18 -1.58 4.29
N SER A 72 0.84 -2.07 3.61
CA SER A 72 1.71 -1.25 2.76
C SER A 72 2.15 -2.00 1.52
N ALA A 73 2.43 -1.27 0.45
CA ALA A 73 3.13 -1.78 -0.73
C ALA A 73 4.31 -0.85 -1.08
N ILE A 74 5.41 -1.41 -1.54
CA ILE A 74 6.53 -0.67 -2.13
C ILE A 74 6.64 -1.08 -3.58
N CYS A 75 6.60 -0.09 -4.47
CA CYS A 75 6.58 -0.29 -5.90
C CYS A 75 7.58 0.62 -6.61
N ARG A 76 7.94 0.26 -7.84
CA ARG A 76 8.73 1.07 -8.77
C ARG A 76 7.99 1.27 -10.07
N LEU A 77 7.97 2.51 -10.56
CA LEU A 77 7.59 2.80 -11.94
C LEU A 77 8.85 2.82 -12.82
N VAL A 78 8.87 1.97 -13.85
CA VAL A 78 9.97 1.89 -14.81
C VAL A 78 9.43 1.63 -16.21
N VAL A 79 9.73 2.52 -17.16
CA VAL A 79 9.40 2.39 -18.60
C VAL A 79 7.95 1.92 -18.86
N GLY A 80 6.97 2.56 -18.22
CA GLY A 80 5.54 2.24 -18.40
C GLY A 80 5.05 0.99 -17.66
N GLU A 81 5.95 0.32 -16.94
CA GLU A 81 5.63 -0.82 -16.07
C GLU A 81 5.68 -0.42 -14.59
N ALA A 82 4.98 -1.20 -13.77
CA ALA A 82 5.01 -1.10 -12.31
C ALA A 82 5.53 -2.42 -11.74
N GLU A 83 6.71 -2.37 -11.14
CA GLU A 83 7.28 -3.49 -10.39
C GLU A 83 6.86 -3.39 -8.93
N ILE A 84 6.44 -4.51 -8.34
CA ILE A 84 6.08 -4.60 -6.92
C ILE A 84 7.25 -5.23 -6.19
N PHE A 85 7.90 -4.49 -5.29
CA PHE A 85 8.97 -5.03 -4.45
C PHE A 85 8.43 -5.72 -3.20
N SER A 86 7.38 -5.17 -2.60
CA SER A 86 6.74 -5.76 -1.44
C SER A 86 5.28 -5.37 -1.33
N VAL A 87 4.47 -6.28 -0.81
CA VAL A 87 3.10 -6.03 -0.34
C VAL A 87 2.96 -6.75 0.99
N GLY A 88 2.53 -6.03 2.00
CA GLY A 88 2.40 -6.53 3.36
C GLY A 88 1.08 -6.09 3.99
N VAL A 89 0.39 -7.05 4.59
CA VAL A 89 -0.72 -6.82 5.52
C VAL A 89 -0.32 -7.47 6.84
N PRO A 90 -0.33 -6.73 7.97
CA PRO A 90 -0.03 -7.29 9.28
C PRO A 90 -0.88 -8.54 9.56
N PRO A 91 -0.33 -9.62 10.15
CA PRO A 91 -1.03 -10.89 10.33
C PRO A 91 -2.43 -10.77 10.91
N GLU A 92 -2.61 -9.91 11.91
CA GLU A 92 -3.86 -9.63 12.62
C GLU A 92 -4.91 -8.87 11.78
N ARG A 93 -4.52 -8.31 10.64
CA ARG A 93 -5.40 -7.59 9.70
C ARG A 93 -5.65 -8.36 8.39
N ARG A 94 -5.13 -9.60 8.26
CA ARG A 94 -5.31 -10.43 7.05
C ARG A 94 -6.71 -11.00 6.93
N GLN A 95 -7.06 -11.48 5.73
CA GLN A 95 -8.37 -12.07 5.38
C GLN A 95 -9.56 -11.10 5.49
N LEU A 96 -9.27 -9.79 5.52
CA LEU A 96 -10.27 -8.72 5.52
C LEU A 96 -10.39 -8.02 4.16
N GLY A 97 -9.80 -8.59 3.10
CA GLY A 97 -9.85 -8.04 1.72
C GLY A 97 -8.79 -6.98 1.39
N TRP A 98 -7.84 -6.70 2.29
CA TRP A 98 -6.84 -5.64 2.09
C TRP A 98 -5.72 -5.94 1.08
N GLY A 99 -5.42 -7.22 0.84
CA GLY A 99 -4.42 -7.65 -0.14
C GLY A 99 -4.98 -7.99 -1.52
N GLY A 100 -6.31 -7.94 -1.68
CA GLY A 100 -7.05 -8.47 -2.82
C GLY A 100 -8.38 -9.09 -2.36
N ASN A 101 -9.31 -9.26 -3.31
CA ASN A 101 -10.56 -10.01 -3.12
C ASN A 101 -10.32 -11.51 -3.23
#